data_AF-A0A1B7UZ43-F1
#
_entry.id   AF-A0A1B7UZ43-F1
#
_cell.length_a   1.000
_cell.length_b   1.000
_cell.length_c   1.000
_cell.angle_alpha   90.00
_cell.angle_beta   90.00
_cell.angle_gamma   90.00
#
_symmetry.space_group_name_H-M   'P 1'
#
loop_
_entity.id
_entity.type
_entity.pdbx_description
1 polymer ?
#
loop_
_entity_poly.entity_id
_entity_poly.type
_entity_poly.pdbx_seq_one_letter_code
_entity_poly.pdbx_strand_id
1 'polypeptide(L)' 'IAMEIMPDHVHLFLNVKPTDDPSSIMRKIKGRASHHLRKEFPELLKIPTLWTPSYFVSTAGNICTETVKKYIEQQRD' A
#
# COMPACT_ATOMS: atom_id res chain seq x y z
N ILE A 1 12.54 -0.97 -1.93
CA ILE A 1 11.34 -1.43 -1.20
C ILE A 1 11.04 -0.38 -0.15
N ALA A 2 10.08 0.51 -0.40
CA ALA A 2 9.82 1.73 0.38
C ALA A 2 8.33 1.81 0.73
N MET A 3 7.99 2.59 1.75
CA MET A 3 6.61 2.79 2.19
C MET A 3 6.42 4.23 2.64
N GLU A 4 5.28 4.80 2.26
CA GLU A 4 4.81 6.08 2.74
C GLU A 4 3.34 5.96 3.16
N ILE A 5 3.02 6.57 4.31
CA ILE A 5 1.68 6.60 4.88
C ILE A 5 1.18 8.03 4.79
N MET A 6 0.08 8.23 4.06
CA MET A 6 -0.67 9.47 4.00
C MET A 6 -1.90 9.35 4.92
N PRO A 7 -2.53 10.47 5.33
CA PRO A 7 -3.71 10.44 6.19
C PRO A 7 -4.87 9.59 5.65
N ASP A 8 -4.99 9.47 4.33
CA ASP A 8 -6.10 8.82 3.63
C ASP A 8 -5.69 7.66 2.70
N HIS A 9 -4.39 7.46 2.44
CA HIS A 9 -3.89 6.39 1.58
C HIS A 9 -2.46 5.95 1.91
N VAL A 10 -2.00 4.84 1.34
CA VAL A 10 -0.65 4.29 1.58
C VAL A 10 0.01 3.95 0.25
N HIS A 11 1.27 4.36 0.10
CA HIS A 11 2.11 4.04 -1.04
C HIS A 11 3.08 2.93 -0.67
N LEU A 12 3.13 1.89 -1.50
CA LEU A 12 4.01 0.75 -1.30
C LEU A 12 4.85 0.53 -2.56
N PHE A 13 6.17 0.63 -2.40
CA PHE A 13 7.10 0.23 -3.44
C PHE A 13 7.61 -1.18 -3.15
N LEU A 14 7.08 -2.16 -3.87
CA LEU A 14 7.31 -3.59 -3.61
C LEU A 14 8.25 -4.20 -4.65
N ASN A 15 9.10 -5.12 -4.20
CA ASN A 15 9.81 -6.04 -5.07
C ASN A 15 9.10 -7.39 -5.00
N VAL A 16 8.53 -7.84 -6.11
CA VAL A 16 7.67 -9.04 -6.20
C VAL A 16 8.13 -9.94 -7.33
N LYS A 17 7.83 -11.24 -7.25
CA LYS A 17 8.18 -12.14 -8.36
C LYS A 17 7.26 -11.86 -9.55
N PRO A 18 7.73 -12.04 -10.80
CA PRO A 18 6.87 -11.93 -11.98
C PRO A 18 5.67 -12.88 -11.97
N THR A 19 5.76 -13.99 -11.22
CA THR A 19 4.69 -14.98 -11.04
C THR A 19 3.65 -14.58 -9.99
N ASP A 20 3.90 -13.53 -9.21
CA ASP A 20 2.98 -13.09 -8.18
C ASP A 20 1.87 -12.22 -8.79
N ASP A 21 0.62 -12.62 -8.56
CA ASP A 21 -0.55 -11.86 -8.98
C ASP A 21 -0.74 -10.58 -8.10
N PRO A 22 -0.78 -9.37 -8.69
CA PRO A 22 -0.98 -8.13 -7.95
C PRO A 22 -2.23 -8.11 -7.07
N SER A 23 -3.33 -8.70 -7.55
CA SER A 23 -4.59 -8.71 -6.80
C SER A 23 -4.47 -9.53 -5.51
N SER A 24 -3.73 -10.64 -5.57
CA SER A 24 -3.46 -11.52 -4.45
C SER A 24 -2.48 -10.92 -3.45
N ILE A 25 -1.49 -10.18 -3.93
CA ILE A 25 -0.60 -9.38 -3.07
C ILE A 25 -1.42 -8.34 -2.31
N MET A 26 -2.22 -7.53 -3.00
CA MET A 26 -2.99 -6.46 -2.37
C MET A 26 -4.06 -6.99 -1.41
N ARG A 27 -4.70 -8.13 -1.72
CA ARG A 27 -5.61 -8.81 -0.79
C ARG A 27 -4.93 -9.18 0.52
N LYS A 28 -3.71 -9.74 0.45
CA LYS A 28 -2.93 -10.12 1.64
C LYS A 28 -2.52 -8.89 2.46
N ILE A 29 -2.01 -7.85 1.80
CA ILE A 29 -1.55 -6.62 2.45
C ILE A 29 -2.72 -5.93 3.16
N LYS A 30 -3.78 -5.59 2.43
CA LYS A 30 -4.96 -4.88 2.98
C LYS A 30 -5.64 -5.68 4.08
N GLY A 31 -5.76 -7.00 3.88
CA GLY A 31 -6.36 -7.91 4.87
C GLY A 31 -5.56 -7.98 6.17
N ARG A 32 -4.23 -8.22 6.09
CA ARG A 32 -3.38 -8.29 7.28
C ARG A 32 -3.29 -6.94 8.00
N ALA A 33 -3.09 -5.86 7.27
CA ALA A 33 -3.06 -4.51 7.85
C ALA A 33 -4.38 -4.22 8.57
N SER A 34 -5.52 -4.52 7.95
CA SER A 34 -6.82 -4.32 8.58
C SER A 34 -7.03 -5.14 9.83
N HIS A 35 -6.60 -6.41 9.84
CA HIS A 35 -6.67 -7.26 11.02
C HIS A 35 -5.84 -6.71 12.18
N HIS A 36 -4.58 -6.35 11.93
CA HIS A 36 -3.70 -5.84 12.97
C HIS A 36 -4.15 -4.47 13.48
N LEU A 37 -4.48 -3.54 12.58
CA LEU A 37 -4.91 -2.19 12.96
C LEU A 37 -6.22 -2.21 13.76
N ARG A 38 -7.19 -3.07 13.42
CA ARG A 38 -8.42 -3.18 14.22
C ARG A 38 -8.23 -3.85 15.57
N LYS A 39 -7.20 -4.68 15.72
CA LYS A 39 -6.83 -5.26 17.01
C LYS A 39 -6.17 -4.22 17.92
N GLU A 40 -5.37 -3.33 17.35
CA GLU A 40 -4.62 -2.29 18.06
C GLU A 40 -5.46 -1.03 18.33
N PHE A 41 -6.34 -0.67 17.41
CA PHE A 41 -7.20 0.52 17.44
C PHE A 41 -8.69 0.11 17.33
N PRO A 42 -9.33 -0.28 18.44
CA PRO A 42 -10.72 -0.75 18.44
C PRO A 42 -11.74 0.26 17.89
N GLU A 43 -11.42 1.55 17.88
CA GLU A 43 -12.23 2.60 17.24
C GLU A 43 -12.44 2.35 15.74
N LEU A 44 -11.52 1.66 15.07
CA LEU A 44 -11.62 1.26 13.66
C LEU A 44 -12.64 0.12 13.42
N LEU A 45 -13.22 -0.46 14.47
CA LEU A 45 -14.34 -1.40 14.36
C LEU A 45 -15.65 -0.67 14.03
N LYS A 46 -15.73 0.65 14.23
CA LYS A 46 -16.91 1.47 13.91
C LYS A 46 -17.10 1.65 12.40
N ILE A 47 -16.03 1.51 11.61
CA ILE A 47 -16.08 1.57 10.15
C ILE A 47 -16.19 0.15 9.56
N PRO A 48 -17.10 -0.09 8.59
CA PRO A 48 -17.34 -1.42 8.06
C PRO A 48 -16.10 -1.99 7.34
N THR A 49 -15.41 -1.15 6.58
CA THR A 49 -14.17 -1.50 5.87
C THR A 49 -13.10 -0.46 6.12
N LEU A 50 -11.88 -0.90 6.46
CA LEU A 50 -10.75 0.01 6.66
C LEU A 50 -10.21 0.56 5.33
N TRP A 51 -10.21 -0.28 4.31
CA TRP A 51 -9.73 0.08 2.98
C TRP A 51 -10.89 0.15 2.00
N THR A 52 -10.81 1.05 1.02
CA THR A 52 -11.66 0.97 -0.18
C THR A 52 -11.40 -0.36 -0.90
N PRO A 53 -12.32 -0.89 -1.73
CA PRO A 53 -12.06 -2.13 -2.47
C PRO A 53 -10.93 -1.96 -3.50
N SER A 54 -10.84 -0.76 -4.10
CA SER A 54 -9.88 -0.42 -5.16
C SER A 54 -8.42 -0.36 -4.67
N TYR A 55 -7.49 -0.46 -5.62
CA TYR A 55 -6.06 -0.21 -5.43
C TYR A 55 -5.45 0.22 -6.77
N PHE A 56 -4.35 0.96 -6.72
CA PHE A 56 -3.55 1.32 -7.90
C PHE A 56 -2.27 0.47 -7.92
N VAL A 57 -1.88 0.01 -9.09
CA VAL A 57 -0.62 -0.70 -9.31
C VAL A 57 0.00 -0.24 -10.61
N SER A 58 1.30 0.05 -10.56
CA SER A 58 2.09 0.37 -11.74
C SER A 58 3.47 -0.24 -11.60
N THR A 59 4.09 -0.56 -12.73
CA THR A 59 5.48 -1.02 -12.74
C THR A 59 6.40 0.20 -12.73
N ALA A 60 7.36 0.22 -11.82
CA ALA A 60 8.54 1.06 -12.00
C ALA A 60 9.55 0.22 -12.77
N GLY A 61 10.00 0.68 -13.94
CA GLY A 61 11.07 0.02 -14.70
C GLY A 61 12.40 0.04 -13.94
N ASN A 62 13.53 -0.12 -14.65
CA ASN A 62 14.90 0.02 -14.14
C ASN A 62 15.26 1.47 -13.68
N ILE A 63 14.29 2.18 -13.12
CA ILE A 63 14.40 3.55 -12.67
C ILE A 63 15.04 3.50 -11.28
N CYS A 64 16.17 4.19 -11.15
CA CYS A 64 16.96 4.21 -9.92
C CYS A 64 16.10 4.55 -8.70
N THR A 65 16.47 4.00 -7.54
CA THR A 65 15.72 4.17 -6.29
C THR A 65 15.51 5.65 -5.93
N GLU A 66 16.40 6.55 -6.37
CA GLU A 66 16.22 8.01 -6.19
C GLU A 66 15.01 8.57 -6.94
N THR A 67 14.70 8.10 -8.15
CA THR A 67 13.55 8.62 -8.92
C THR A 67 12.22 8.17 -8.32
N VAL A 68 12.17 6.96 -7.77
CA VAL A 68 11.00 6.46 -7.06
C VAL A 68 10.81 7.22 -5.75
N LYS A 69 11.89 7.50 -5.01
CA LYS A 69 11.83 8.38 -3.83
C LYS A 69 11.30 9.77 -4.20
N LYS A 70 11.79 10.37 -5.30
CA LYS A 70 11.29 11.67 -5.80
C LYS A 70 9.83 11.61 -6.21
N TYR A 71 9.37 10.52 -6.83
CA TYR A 71 7.95 10.36 -7.18
C TYR A 71 7.07 10.30 -5.94
N ILE A 72 7.47 9.52 -4.93
CA ILE A 72 6.79 9.41 -3.64
C ILE A 72 6.75 10.79 -2.96
N GLU A 73 7.88 11.49 -2.89
CA GLU A 73 7.97 12.86 -2.35
C GLU A 73 7.07 13.86 -3.10
N GLN A 74 6.92 13.72 -4.42
CA GLN A 74 6.06 14.58 -5.24
C GLN A 74 4.56 14.29 -5.10
N GLN A 75 4.18 13.13 -4.56
CA GLN A 75 2.78 12.77 -4.31
C GLN A 75 2.32 13.03 -2.87
N ARG A 76 3.13 13.77 -2.10
CA ARG A 76 2.77 14.24 -0.76
C ARG A 76 1.78 15.41 -0.75
N ASP A 77 1.48 16.00 -1.90
CA ASP A 77 0.58 17.15 -2.07
C ASP A 77 -0.77 16.76 -2.70
#